data_AF-A0A2G5TH19-F1
#
_entry.id   AF-A0A2G5TH19-F1
#
_cell.length_a   1.000
_cell.length_b   1.000
_cell.length_c   1.000
_cell.angle_alpha   90.00
_cell.angle_beta   90.00
_cell.angle_gamma   90.00
#
_symmetry.space_group_name_H-M   'P 1'
#
loop_
_entity.id
_entity.type
_entity.pdbx_description
1 polymer ?
#
loop_
_entity_poly.entity_id
_entity_poly.type
_entity_poly.pdbx_seq_one_letter_code
_entity_poly.pdbx_strand_id
1 'polypeptide(L)'
;MLITVLLLLLIPIWVVGVATVTYHADISTDFYKKFIKTVYLEDMNYFDVEQTKKTRRYTIRSNGPIEFEKYKYYWNETHLDSKRSSNLCEYRISWMIDSKELDETYNADGVKMKSLFFYCHFAQSCMGLECRIDSRLLVPPIFLTVFVTIFWLFKKMLWRDMKRTERIQRENRTVENSSTERIELEAPPSYNSVFSKVPPSYESVMLGKVTYSVSSV
;
A
#
# COMPACT_ATOMS: atom_id res chain seq x y z
N MET A 1 -4.57 -24.09 0.79
CA MET A 1 -4.84 -22.99 -0.17
C MET A 1 -5.57 -21.80 0.47
N LEU A 2 -6.58 -22.03 1.33
CA LEU A 2 -7.22 -20.97 2.11
C LEU A 2 -6.23 -20.19 2.99
N ILE A 3 -5.32 -20.91 3.65
CA ILE A 3 -4.29 -20.36 4.55
C ILE A 3 -3.30 -19.43 3.82
N THR A 4 -2.88 -19.78 2.61
CA THR A 4 -1.95 -18.96 1.81
C THR A 4 -2.61 -17.68 1.29
N VAL A 5 -3.91 -17.73 0.96
CA VAL A 5 -4.68 -16.54 0.57
C VAL A 5 -4.96 -15.65 1.79
N LEU A 6 -5.25 -16.25 2.94
CA LEU A 6 -5.43 -15.53 4.21
C LEU A 6 -4.14 -14.81 4.65
N LEU A 7 -2.98 -15.48 4.53
CA LEU A 7 -1.67 -14.88 4.82
C LEU A 7 -1.38 -13.70 3.89
N LEU A 8 -1.66 -13.80 2.58
CA LEU A 8 -1.49 -12.70 1.63
C LEU A 8 -2.41 -11.50 1.93
N LEU A 9 -3.61 -11.73 2.47
CA LEU A 9 -4.54 -10.68 2.89
C LEU A 9 -4.14 -10.02 4.23
N LEU A 10 -3.37 -10.71 5.08
CA LEU A 10 -2.89 -10.17 6.35
C LEU A 10 -1.60 -9.33 6.22
N ILE A 11 -0.80 -9.54 5.16
CA ILE A 11 0.41 -8.74 4.87
C ILE A 11 0.11 -7.23 4.80
N PRO A 12 -0.90 -6.73 4.06
CA PRO A 12 -1.17 -5.30 4.02
C PRO A 12 -1.64 -4.75 5.37
N ILE A 13 -2.34 -5.54 6.19
CA ILE A 13 -2.80 -5.12 7.53
C ILE A 13 -1.60 -4.95 8.48
N TRP A 14 -0.63 -5.86 8.42
CA TRP A 14 0.63 -5.74 9.15
C TRP A 14 1.47 -4.53 8.69
N VAL A 15 1.56 -4.29 7.38
CA VAL A 15 2.33 -3.17 6.83
C VAL A 15 1.70 -1.82 7.20
N VAL A 16 0.37 -1.72 7.21
CA VAL A 16 -0.34 -0.48 7.60
C VAL A 16 -0.21 -0.22 9.11
N GLY A 17 -0.27 -1.26 9.96
CA GLY A 17 -0.16 -1.10 11.42
C GLY A 17 1.23 -0.65 11.89
N VAL A 18 2.30 -1.03 11.18
CA VAL A 18 3.66 -0.57 11.49
C VAL A 18 3.92 0.85 10.97
N ALA A 19 3.26 1.27 9.89
CA ALA A 19 3.44 2.59 9.30
C ALA A 19 2.68 3.73 10.02
N THR A 20 1.72 3.42 10.90
CA THR A 20 0.93 4.42 11.63
C THR A 20 1.61 5.02 12.85
N VAL A 21 2.80 4.54 13.24
CA VAL A 21 3.46 4.99 14.47
C VAL A 21 4.75 5.72 14.12
N THR A 22 4.71 7.06 14.12
CA THR A 22 5.72 8.00 14.64
C THR A 22 5.67 9.35 13.90
N TYR A 23 4.69 10.19 14.24
CA TYR A 23 4.67 11.62 13.91
C TYR A 23 5.27 12.46 15.05
N HIS A 24 6.32 11.96 15.69
CA HIS A 24 7.04 12.71 16.72
C HIS A 24 8.39 13.11 16.19
N ALA A 25 8.82 14.33 16.52
CA ALA A 25 10.16 14.85 16.27
C ALA A 25 11.19 13.77 16.65
N ASP A 26 11.78 13.12 15.65
CA ASP A 26 12.64 11.98 15.88
C ASP A 26 14.07 12.46 16.17
N ILE A 27 14.24 12.99 17.38
CA ILE A 27 15.52 13.44 17.95
C ILE A 27 16.46 12.25 18.18
N SER A 28 15.96 11.01 18.07
CA SER A 28 16.75 9.79 18.17
C SER A 28 17.55 9.46 16.90
N THR A 29 17.28 10.15 15.80
CA THR A 29 17.97 9.92 14.52
C THR A 29 19.44 10.31 14.58
N ASP A 30 20.29 9.54 13.88
CA ASP A 30 21.70 9.89 13.67
C ASP A 30 21.86 11.25 12.96
N PHE A 31 20.88 11.59 12.11
CA PHE A 31 20.80 12.86 11.41
C PHE A 31 20.77 14.05 12.37
N TYR A 32 19.93 14.03 13.41
CA TYR A 32 19.84 15.11 14.40
C TYR A 32 21.19 15.36 15.09
N LYS A 33 21.82 14.28 15.57
CA LYS A 33 23.12 14.37 16.26
C LYS A 33 24.21 14.94 15.36
N LYS A 34 24.22 14.51 14.10
CA LYS A 34 25.14 15.01 13.08
C LYS A 34 24.89 16.47 12.77
N PHE A 35 23.62 16.87 12.62
CA PHE A 35 23.22 18.26 12.40
C PHE A 35 23.77 19.16 13.51
N ILE A 36 23.47 18.86 14.78
CA ILE A 36 23.93 19.67 15.92
C ILE A 36 25.45 19.74 15.92
N LYS A 37 26.14 18.60 15.79
CA LYS A 37 27.61 18.56 15.82
C LYS A 37 28.25 19.36 14.69
N THR A 38 27.69 19.34 13.48
CA THR A 38 28.28 20.02 12.32
C THR A 38 27.90 21.49 12.26
N VAL A 39 26.64 21.83 12.50
CA VAL A 39 26.15 23.22 12.39
C VAL A 39 26.69 24.11 13.50
N TYR A 40 26.80 23.57 14.72
CA TYR A 40 27.35 24.28 15.88
C TYR A 40 28.86 24.08 16.05
N LEU A 41 29.55 23.58 15.02
CA LEU A 41 31.00 23.53 15.01
C LEU A 41 31.56 24.95 14.80
N GLU A 42 32.56 25.33 15.58
CA GLU A 42 33.12 26.69 15.59
C GLU A 42 33.64 27.14 14.20
N ASP A 43 34.08 26.20 13.36
CA ASP A 43 34.63 26.49 12.03
C ASP A 43 33.59 26.95 10.99
N MET A 44 32.30 26.71 11.21
CA MET A 44 31.26 26.98 10.20
C MET A 44 30.83 28.45 10.11
N ASN A 45 31.31 29.32 11.01
CA ASN A 45 31.07 30.78 11.00
C ASN A 45 29.60 31.24 10.97
N TYR A 46 28.62 30.36 11.26
CA TYR A 46 27.20 30.71 11.32
C TYR A 46 26.82 31.52 12.55
N PHE A 47 27.53 31.30 13.67
CA PHE A 47 27.20 31.86 14.96
C PHE A 47 28.40 32.59 15.59
N ASP A 48 28.10 33.68 16.29
CA ASP A 48 28.98 34.26 17.29
C ASP A 48 28.73 33.55 18.63
N VAL A 49 29.77 32.90 19.16
CA VAL A 49 29.68 32.10 20.38
C VAL A 49 30.18 32.92 21.57
N GLU A 50 29.28 33.24 22.49
CA GLU A 50 29.62 33.85 23.77
C GLU A 50 29.63 32.77 24.85
N GLN A 51 30.80 32.49 25.42
CA GLN A 51 30.93 31.53 26.50
C GLN A 51 30.83 32.21 27.87
N THR A 52 29.72 31.98 28.57
CA THR A 52 29.59 32.31 29.99
C THR A 52 30.03 31.10 30.84
N LYS A 53 30.45 31.31 32.10
CA LYS A 53 30.98 30.29 33.02
C LYS A 53 30.16 28.98 33.14
N LYS A 54 28.88 28.97 32.74
CA LYS A 54 28.00 27.78 32.74
C LYS A 54 27.27 27.49 31.42
N THR A 55 27.29 28.40 30.44
CA THR A 55 26.43 28.30 29.25
C THR A 55 27.10 28.94 28.05
N ARG A 56 26.99 28.29 26.89
CA ARG A 56 27.38 28.85 25.59
C ARG A 56 26.12 29.43 24.95
N ARG A 57 26.17 30.72 24.62
CA ARG A 57 25.13 31.42 23.86
C ARG A 57 25.56 31.49 22.41
N TYR A 58 24.67 31.13 21.50
CA TYR A 58 24.91 31.17 20.05
C TYR A 58 24.08 32.30 19.44
N THR A 59 24.74 33.35 18.96
CA THR A 59 24.07 34.48 18.29
C THR A 59 24.23 34.32 16.78
N ILE A 60 23.13 34.38 16.03
CA ILE A 60 23.15 34.25 14.56
C ILE A 60 23.89 35.44 13.95
N ARG A 61 24.98 35.17 13.22
CA ARG A 61 25.83 36.21 12.61
C ARG A 61 25.28 36.72 11.27
N SER A 62 24.68 35.82 10.48
CA SER A 62 24.19 36.11 9.13
C SER A 62 22.74 35.65 8.99
N ASN A 63 21.91 36.48 8.35
CA ASN A 63 20.53 36.14 7.99
C ASN A 63 20.45 35.15 6.80
N GLY A 64 21.59 34.61 6.36
CA GLY A 64 21.63 33.55 5.33
C GLY A 64 21.12 32.20 5.85
N PRO A 65 20.78 31.28 4.94
CA PRO A 65 20.42 29.92 5.33
C PRO A 65 21.61 29.17 5.93
N ILE A 66 21.32 28.31 6.89
CA ILE A 66 22.25 27.28 7.33
C ILE A 66 22.19 26.15 6.32
N GLU A 67 23.30 25.90 5.64
CA GLU A 67 23.41 24.80 4.69
C GLU A 67 23.97 23.57 5.39
N PHE A 68 23.17 22.50 5.42
CA PHE A 68 23.59 21.21 5.95
C PHE A 68 23.10 20.08 5.05
N GLU A 69 24.06 19.33 4.51
CA GLU A 69 23.85 18.32 3.48
C GLU A 69 23.07 18.87 2.28
N LYS A 70 21.83 18.42 2.08
CA LYS A 70 20.95 18.81 0.97
C LYS A 70 19.91 19.87 1.37
N TYR A 71 19.89 20.29 2.63
CA TYR A 71 18.87 21.18 3.17
C TYR A 71 19.43 22.56 3.42
N LYS A 72 18.56 23.55 3.24
CA LYS A 72 18.77 24.94 3.63
C LYS A 72 17.78 25.26 4.73
N TYR A 73 18.30 25.57 5.91
CA TYR A 73 17.50 25.91 7.08
C TYR A 73 17.47 27.41 7.29
N TYR A 74 16.32 27.92 7.67
CA TYR A 74 16.04 29.33 7.84
C TYR A 74 15.48 29.58 9.23
N TRP A 75 15.87 30.71 9.83
CA TRP A 75 15.40 31.11 11.15
C TRP A 75 14.05 31.85 11.12
N ASN A 76 13.61 32.25 9.93
CA ASN A 76 12.37 32.99 9.71
C ASN A 76 11.56 32.34 8.58
N GLU A 77 10.24 32.45 8.65
CA GLU A 77 9.32 31.98 7.62
C GLU A 77 9.38 32.85 6.35
N THR A 78 9.78 34.12 6.49
CA THR A 78 9.68 35.16 5.44
C THR A 78 10.82 35.14 4.42
N HIS A 79 11.71 34.15 4.43
CA HIS A 79 12.79 34.06 3.45
C HIS A 79 12.23 33.75 2.06
N LEU A 80 12.14 34.82 1.25
CA LEU A 80 12.02 34.93 -0.22
C LEU A 80 11.20 33.82 -0.92
N ASP A 81 10.05 34.25 -1.46
CA ASP A 81 9.12 33.50 -2.31
C ASP A 81 8.14 32.56 -1.61
N SER A 82 7.52 33.03 -0.52
CA SER A 82 6.35 32.42 0.14
C SER A 82 5.09 32.27 -0.76
N LYS A 83 5.19 32.60 -2.04
CA LYS A 83 4.17 32.23 -3.02
C LYS A 83 4.40 30.78 -3.45
N ARG A 84 3.63 29.88 -2.83
CA ARG A 84 3.09 28.64 -3.44
C ARG A 84 3.81 27.30 -3.23
N SER A 85 4.68 27.11 -2.25
CA SER A 85 5.20 25.77 -1.92
C SER A 85 4.49 25.18 -0.70
N SER A 86 3.60 24.21 -0.91
CA SER A 86 2.92 23.42 0.13
C SER A 86 3.85 22.54 1.00
N ASN A 87 5.16 22.68 0.85
CA ASN A 87 6.16 21.75 1.38
C ASN A 87 7.16 22.45 2.32
N LEU A 88 6.73 23.52 2.99
CA LEU A 88 7.49 24.17 4.04
C LEU A 88 7.33 23.37 5.35
N CYS A 89 8.44 23.00 5.96
CA CYS A 89 8.50 22.33 7.24
C CYS A 89 8.92 23.31 8.34
N GLU A 90 8.19 23.31 9.45
CA GLU A 90 8.54 24.00 10.68
C GLU A 90 9.03 22.98 11.71
N TYR A 91 10.29 23.08 12.12
CA TYR A 91 10.83 22.38 13.27
C TYR A 91 10.76 23.29 14.50
N ARG A 92 9.91 22.93 15.47
CA ARG A 92 9.79 23.69 16.72
C ARG A 92 10.83 23.24 17.72
N ILE A 93 11.66 24.17 18.16
CA ILE A 93 12.69 23.93 19.16
C ILE A 93 12.00 23.83 20.53
N SER A 94 12.26 22.74 21.24
CA SER A 94 11.73 22.48 22.57
C SER A 94 12.86 22.29 23.57
N TRP A 95 12.93 23.15 24.58
CA TRP A 95 13.93 23.11 25.64
C TRP A 95 14.02 21.77 26.40
N MET A 96 12.95 20.96 26.39
CA MET A 96 12.90 19.67 27.10
C MET A 96 13.52 18.51 26.31
N ILE A 97 13.53 18.60 24.98
CA ILE A 97 13.85 17.46 24.11
C ILE A 97 15.07 17.75 23.24
N ASP A 98 15.23 19.01 22.82
CA ASP A 98 16.35 19.43 21.98
C ASP A 98 17.65 19.65 22.76
N SER A 99 18.74 19.70 22.01
CA SER A 99 20.06 20.02 22.53
C SER A 99 20.13 21.47 23.02
N LYS A 100 21.03 21.70 23.98
CA LYS A 100 21.22 23.04 24.56
C LYS A 100 21.73 24.04 23.53
N GLU A 101 22.49 23.58 22.54
CA GLU A 101 22.99 24.40 21.45
C GLU A 101 21.84 25.01 20.63
N LEU A 102 20.85 24.17 20.29
CA LEU A 102 19.67 24.60 19.53
C LEU A 102 18.76 25.51 20.35
N ASP A 103 18.54 25.17 21.62
CA ASP A 103 17.74 26.00 22.52
C ASP A 103 18.41 27.36 22.81
N GLU A 104 19.72 27.40 23.07
CA GLU A 104 20.47 28.64 23.37
C GLU A 104 20.90 29.42 22.12
N THR A 105 20.10 29.35 21.05
CA THR A 105 20.31 30.13 19.82
C THR A 105 19.44 31.39 19.80
N TYR A 106 20.06 32.52 19.50
CA TYR A 106 19.46 33.86 19.52
C TYR A 106 19.70 34.60 18.21
N ASN A 107 18.76 35.48 17.83
CA ASN A 107 18.96 36.43 16.76
C ASN A 107 19.98 37.50 17.17
N ALA A 108 20.46 38.29 16.19
CA ALA A 108 21.26 39.49 16.42
C ALA A 108 20.59 40.48 17.40
N ASP A 109 19.26 40.53 17.44
CA ASP A 109 18.48 41.36 18.37
C ASP A 109 18.38 40.78 19.80
N GLY A 110 19.01 39.63 20.06
CA GLY A 110 18.93 38.92 21.35
C GLY A 110 17.63 38.15 21.56
N VAL A 111 16.76 38.04 20.55
CA VAL A 111 15.52 37.25 20.61
C VAL A 111 15.85 35.78 20.45
N LYS A 112 15.38 34.94 21.37
CA LYS A 112 15.57 33.48 21.31
C LYS A 112 14.82 32.89 20.12
N MET A 113 15.50 32.05 19.33
CA MET A 113 14.87 31.33 18.21
C MET A 113 13.93 30.24 18.73
N LYS A 114 12.78 30.11 18.07
CA LYS A 114 11.73 29.15 18.46
C LYS A 114 11.52 28.04 17.44
N SER A 115 11.82 28.32 16.18
CA SER A 115 11.59 27.39 15.09
C SER A 115 12.68 27.51 14.02
N LEU A 116 12.97 26.41 13.36
CA LEU A 116 13.70 26.38 12.09
C LEU A 116 12.76 25.99 10.96
N PHE A 117 12.96 26.59 9.80
CA PHE A 117 12.17 26.36 8.61
C PHE A 117 13.04 25.75 7.50
N PHE A 118 12.53 24.74 6.82
CA PHE A 118 13.22 24.12 5.67
C PHE A 118 12.22 23.56 4.67
N TYR A 119 12.66 23.35 3.44
CA TYR A 119 11.79 22.87 2.35
C TYR A 119 12.02 21.40 2.05
N CYS A 120 10.92 20.66 1.90
CA CYS A 120 10.90 19.30 1.39
C CYS A 120 10.40 19.24 -0.06
N HIS A 121 10.72 18.15 -0.75
CA HIS A 121 10.09 17.84 -2.04
C HIS A 121 8.63 17.40 -1.85
N PHE A 122 7.80 17.58 -2.88
CA PHE A 122 6.35 17.31 -2.86
C PHE A 122 5.93 15.89 -2.43
N ALA A 123 6.80 14.89 -2.58
CA ALA A 123 6.55 13.51 -2.17
C ALA A 123 7.08 13.16 -0.77
N GLN A 124 7.58 14.14 -0.03
CA GLN A 124 8.22 13.97 1.27
C GLN A 124 7.43 14.67 2.38
N SER A 125 7.33 14.02 3.54
CA SER A 125 6.79 14.56 4.77
C SER A 125 7.92 15.05 5.69
N CYS A 126 7.61 16.07 6.48
CA CYS A 126 8.50 16.59 7.52
C CYS A 126 8.59 15.60 8.69
N MET A 127 9.80 15.17 9.05
CA MET A 127 10.05 14.34 10.22
C MET A 127 11.28 14.86 10.96
N GLY A 128 11.05 15.63 12.03
CA GLY A 128 12.13 16.32 12.74
C GLY A 128 12.84 17.35 11.83
N LEU A 129 14.16 17.27 11.76
CA LEU A 129 15.00 18.14 10.92
C LEU A 129 15.24 17.58 9.50
N GLU A 130 14.60 16.47 9.13
CA GLU A 130 14.77 15.83 7.82
C GLU A 130 13.44 15.62 7.09
N CYS A 131 13.55 15.53 5.75
CA CYS A 131 12.46 15.12 4.89
C CYS A 131 12.51 13.61 4.67
N ARG A 132 11.43 12.92 5.01
CA ARG A 132 11.26 11.48 4.70
C ARG A 132 10.20 11.28 3.65
N ILE A 133 10.36 10.26 2.83
CA ILE A 133 9.32 9.88 1.86
C ILE A 133 8.09 9.47 2.67
N ASP A 134 6.95 10.08 2.37
CA ASP A 134 5.71 9.72 3.06
C ASP A 134 5.36 8.28 2.66
N SER A 135 5.49 7.37 3.63
CA SER A 135 5.18 5.94 3.44
C SER A 135 3.76 5.74 2.90
N ARG A 136 2.84 6.69 3.14
CA ARG A 136 1.47 6.67 2.60
C ARG A 136 1.43 6.70 1.08
N LEU A 137 2.42 7.32 0.42
CA LEU A 137 2.49 7.36 -1.04
C LEU A 137 2.84 5.99 -1.65
N LEU A 138 3.51 5.13 -0.88
CA LEU A 138 3.89 3.78 -1.29
C LEU A 138 2.79 2.75 -1.04
N VAL A 139 1.79 3.05 -0.20
CA VAL A 139 0.69 2.12 0.11
C VAL A 139 -0.18 1.82 -1.12
N PRO A 140 -0.68 2.79 -1.91
CA PRO A 140 -1.49 2.51 -3.10
C PRO A 140 -0.81 1.63 -4.16
N PRO A 141 0.45 1.86 -4.60
CA PRO A 141 1.08 1.00 -5.59
C PRO A 141 1.33 -0.42 -5.04
N ILE A 142 1.74 -0.55 -3.77
CA ILE A 142 1.90 -1.88 -3.14
C ILE A 142 0.56 -2.61 -3.12
N PHE A 143 -0.51 -1.95 -2.70
CA PHE A 143 -1.85 -2.56 -2.66
C PHE A 143 -2.33 -3.00 -4.05
N LEU A 144 -2.12 -2.17 -5.07
CA LEU A 144 -2.47 -2.52 -6.46
C LEU A 144 -1.70 -3.73 -6.97
N THR A 145 -0.39 -3.83 -6.71
CA THR A 145 0.40 -5.00 -7.14
C THR A 145 -0.06 -6.28 -6.47
N VAL A 146 -0.37 -6.25 -5.18
CA VAL A 146 -0.96 -7.38 -4.44
C VAL A 146 -2.32 -7.76 -5.04
N PHE A 147 -3.18 -6.79 -5.35
CA PHE A 147 -4.47 -7.06 -5.95
C PHE A 147 -4.34 -7.69 -7.33
N VAL A 148 -3.50 -7.14 -8.22
CA VAL A 148 -3.26 -7.67 -9.57
C VAL A 148 -2.70 -9.09 -9.53
N THR A 149 -1.76 -9.39 -8.63
CA THR A 149 -1.20 -10.74 -8.49
C THR A 149 -2.24 -11.74 -8.02
N ILE A 150 -3.09 -11.38 -7.06
CA ILE A 150 -4.21 -12.21 -6.59
C ILE A 150 -5.18 -12.50 -7.76
N PHE A 151 -5.61 -11.48 -8.50
CA PHE A 151 -6.50 -11.64 -9.65
C PHE A 151 -5.90 -12.53 -10.73
N TRP A 152 -4.60 -12.38 -10.99
CA TRP A 152 -3.89 -13.22 -11.96
C TRP A 152 -3.84 -14.70 -11.52
N LEU A 153 -3.60 -14.96 -10.24
CA LEU A 153 -3.65 -16.31 -9.67
C LEU A 153 -5.05 -16.93 -9.79
N PHE A 154 -6.11 -16.18 -9.47
CA PHE A 154 -7.48 -16.63 -9.63
C PHE A 154 -7.82 -16.97 -11.08
N LYS A 155 -7.48 -16.10 -12.04
CA LYS A 155 -7.68 -16.37 -13.47
C LYS A 155 -6.95 -17.64 -13.92
N LYS A 156 -5.70 -17.84 -13.46
CA LYS A 156 -4.90 -19.02 -13.76
C LYS A 156 -5.48 -20.31 -13.15
N MET A 157 -6.16 -20.23 -12.01
CA MET A 157 -6.86 -21.37 -11.43
C MET A 157 -8.13 -21.71 -12.21
N LEU A 158 -8.98 -20.72 -12.51
CA LEU A 158 -10.20 -20.92 -13.31
C LEU A 158 -9.89 -21.52 -14.68
N TRP A 159 -8.84 -21.04 -15.35
CA TRP A 159 -8.39 -21.63 -16.61
C TRP A 159 -7.92 -23.09 -16.49
N ARG A 160 -7.30 -23.46 -15.36
CA ARG A 160 -6.89 -24.85 -15.13
C ARG A 160 -8.09 -25.75 -14.88
N ASP A 161 -9.08 -25.29 -14.14
CA ASP A 161 -10.30 -26.06 -13.85
C ASP A 161 -11.20 -26.20 -15.08
N MET A 162 -11.32 -25.14 -15.91
CA MET A 162 -12.01 -25.21 -17.19
C MET A 162 -11.35 -26.23 -18.13
N LYS A 163 -10.01 -26.24 -18.22
CA LYS A 163 -9.30 -27.26 -19.00
C LYS A 163 -9.46 -28.69 -18.46
N ARG A 164 -9.64 -28.86 -17.15
CA ARG A 164 -9.90 -30.18 -16.55
C ARG A 164 -11.31 -30.67 -16.87
N THR A 165 -12.31 -29.80 -16.74
CA THR A 165 -13.72 -30.12 -17.05
C THR A 165 -13.89 -30.43 -18.54
N GLU A 166 -13.25 -29.68 -19.44
CA GLU A 166 -13.24 -29.99 -20.88
C GLU A 166 -12.64 -31.36 -21.19
N ARG A 167 -11.57 -31.78 -20.49
CA ARG A 167 -10.96 -33.11 -20.69
C ARG A 167 -11.90 -34.23 -20.26
N ILE A 168 -12.50 -34.11 -19.08
CA ILE A 168 -13.46 -35.10 -18.56
C ILE A 168 -14.68 -35.21 -19.50
N GLN A 169 -15.17 -34.08 -20.03
CA GLN A 169 -16.30 -34.09 -20.96
C GLN A 169 -15.96 -34.74 -22.31
N ARG A 170 -14.74 -34.56 -22.83
CA ARG A 170 -14.28 -35.24 -24.05
C ARG A 170 -14.11 -36.74 -23.84
N GLU A 171 -13.58 -37.15 -22.69
CA GLU A 171 -13.40 -38.55 -22.34
C GLU A 171 -14.76 -39.25 -22.22
N ASN A 172 -15.73 -38.65 -21.51
CA ASN A 172 -17.08 -39.18 -21.40
C ASN A 172 -17.80 -39.31 -22.76
N ARG A 173 -17.67 -38.31 -23.67
CA ARG A 173 -18.23 -38.40 -25.03
C ARG A 173 -17.59 -39.52 -25.87
N THR A 174 -16.30 -39.79 -25.67
CA THR A 174 -15.61 -40.84 -26.42
C THR A 174 -16.02 -42.23 -25.92
N VAL A 175 -16.20 -42.39 -24.61
CA VAL A 175 -16.73 -43.62 -24.00
C VAL A 175 -18.17 -43.89 -24.45
N GLU A 176 -19.03 -42.86 -24.47
CA GLU A 176 -20.43 -42.96 -24.93
C GLU A 176 -20.53 -43.34 -26.42
N ASN A 177 -19.65 -42.82 -27.28
CA ASN A 177 -19.59 -43.23 -28.68
C ASN A 177 -19.09 -44.68 -28.84
N SER A 178 -18.09 -45.11 -28.06
CA SER A 178 -17.58 -46.49 -28.12
C SER A 178 -18.56 -47.53 -27.57
N SER A 179 -19.38 -47.16 -26.59
CA SER A 179 -20.44 -48.04 -26.06
C SER A 179 -21.62 -48.12 -27.01
N THR A 180 -21.93 -47.04 -27.73
CA THR A 180 -22.93 -47.04 -28.80
C THR A 180 -22.51 -47.94 -29.98
N GLU A 181 -21.23 -47.88 -30.38
CA GLU A 181 -20.68 -48.70 -31.47
C GLU A 181 -20.59 -50.20 -31.10
N ARG A 182 -20.42 -50.54 -29.82
CA ARG A 182 -20.48 -51.94 -29.35
C ARG A 182 -21.89 -52.53 -29.30
N ILE A 183 -22.92 -51.71 -29.13
CA ILE A 183 -24.32 -52.18 -29.09
C ILE A 183 -24.84 -52.44 -30.53
N GLU A 184 -24.25 -51.82 -31.55
CA GLU A 184 -24.68 -51.97 -32.94
C GLU A 184 -24.25 -53.31 -33.60
N LEU A 185 -23.33 -54.07 -33.01
CA LEU A 185 -22.89 -55.39 -33.53
C LEU A 185 -23.72 -56.59 -33.05
N GLU A 186 -24.63 -56.43 -32.08
CA GLU A 186 -25.54 -57.48 -31.61
C GLU A 186 -26.99 -57.01 -31.74
N ALA A 187 -27.45 -56.84 -32.98
CA ALA A 187 -28.86 -56.56 -33.27
C ALA A 187 -29.62 -57.87 -33.58
N PRO A 188 -30.55 -58.34 -32.71
CA PRO A 188 -31.63 -59.24 -33.12
C PRO A 188 -32.70 -58.45 -33.91
N PRO A 189 -33.54 -59.13 -34.72
CA PRO A 189 -34.19 -58.52 -35.87
C PRO A 189 -35.20 -57.43 -35.50
N SER A 190 -35.23 -56.43 -36.39
CA SER A 190 -36.20 -55.34 -36.51
C SER A 190 -37.64 -55.74 -36.18
N TYR A 191 -38.21 -55.11 -35.16
CA TYR A 191 -39.64 -54.80 -35.09
C TYR A 191 -39.85 -53.32 -34.72
N ASN A 192 -40.25 -52.56 -35.73
CA ASN A 192 -41.10 -51.37 -35.69
C ASN A 192 -40.69 -50.17 -34.82
N SER A 193 -40.13 -49.20 -35.52
CA SER A 193 -40.25 -47.76 -35.28
C SER A 193 -41.69 -47.35 -34.91
N VAL A 194 -41.90 -46.79 -33.71
CA VAL A 194 -42.69 -45.57 -33.43
C VAL A 194 -42.41 -45.18 -31.98
N PHE A 195 -41.46 -44.29 -31.73
CA PHE A 195 -41.50 -43.35 -30.59
C PHE A 195 -40.53 -42.20 -30.87
N SER A 196 -40.94 -41.31 -31.79
CA SER A 196 -40.45 -39.93 -31.81
C SER A 196 -40.91 -39.27 -30.50
N LYS A 197 -40.05 -39.24 -29.47
CA LYS A 197 -40.27 -38.41 -28.28
C LYS A 197 -39.56 -37.07 -28.47
N VAL A 198 -40.18 -36.23 -29.29
CA VAL A 198 -40.21 -34.78 -29.03
C VAL A 198 -40.78 -34.61 -27.61
N PRO A 199 -40.14 -33.84 -26.70
CA PRO A 199 -40.70 -33.63 -25.37
C PRO A 199 -42.06 -32.91 -25.49
N PRO A 200 -43.09 -33.32 -24.72
CA PRO A 200 -44.39 -32.66 -24.78
C PRO A 200 -44.25 -31.21 -24.30
N SER A 201 -44.83 -30.29 -25.07
CA SER A 201 -44.93 -28.90 -24.65
C SER A 201 -45.76 -28.78 -23.37
N TYR A 202 -45.42 -27.80 -22.54
CA TYR A 202 -45.99 -27.50 -21.22
C TYR A 202 -47.53 -27.37 -21.19
N GLU A 203 -48.18 -27.28 -22.35
CA GLU A 203 -49.62 -27.11 -22.52
C GLU A 203 -50.44 -28.39 -22.23
N SER A 204 -49.87 -29.59 -22.42
CA SER A 204 -50.61 -30.86 -22.25
C SER A 204 -50.66 -31.39 -20.82
N VAL A 205 -49.92 -30.78 -19.88
CA VAL A 205 -49.93 -31.15 -18.45
C VAL A 205 -51.07 -30.43 -17.71
N MET A 206 -51.54 -29.29 -18.22
CA MET A 206 -52.63 -28.51 -17.61
C MET A 206 -54.03 -29.07 -17.90
N LEU A 207 -54.20 -29.83 -18.98
CA LEU A 207 -55.47 -30.46 -19.34
C LEU A 207 -55.51 -31.88 -18.79
N GLY A 208 -55.86 -31.98 -17.51
CA GLY A 208 -55.91 -33.20 -16.73
C GLY A 208 -56.64 -34.35 -17.42
N LYS A 209 -55.87 -35.37 -17.82
CA LYS A 209 -56.38 -36.72 -18.09
C LYS A 209 -55.26 -37.74 -17.93
N VAL A 210 -54.83 -37.96 -16.69
CA VAL A 210 -53.97 -39.07 -16.32
C VAL A 210 -54.85 -40.15 -15.70
N THR A 211 -55.28 -41.13 -16.51
CA THR A 211 -55.86 -42.37 -15.98
C THR A 211 -54.73 -43.38 -15.76
N TYR A 212 -54.36 -43.59 -14.51
CA TYR A 212 -53.50 -44.70 -14.12
C TYR A 212 -54.31 -46.01 -14.19
N SER A 213 -53.94 -46.92 -15.08
CA SER A 213 -54.34 -48.33 -14.94
C SER A 213 -53.31 -49.02 -14.05
N VAL A 214 -53.70 -49.26 -12.79
CA VAL A 214 -52.98 -50.17 -11.88
C VAL A 214 -53.26 -51.59 -12.35
N SER A 215 -52.22 -52.35 -12.70
CA SER A 215 -52.34 -53.78 -12.97
C SER A 215 -51.89 -54.54 -11.73
N SER A 216 -52.85 -55.13 -11.02
CA SER A 216 -52.64 -56.15 -10.00
C SER A 216 -52.78 -57.53 -10.65
N VAL A 217 -51.72 -58.34 -10.66
CA VAL A 217 -51.64 -59.78 -10.29
C VAL A 217 -50.16 -60.11 -10.12
#